data_AF-A0A1Q7R1A9-F1
#
_entry.id   AF-A0A1Q7R1A9-F1
#
_cell.length_a   1.000
_cell.length_b   1.000
_cell.length_c   1.000
_cell.angle_alpha   90.00
_cell.angle_beta   90.00
_cell.angle_gamma   90.00
#
_symmetry.space_group_name_H-M   'P 1'
#
loop_
_entity.id
_entity.type
_entity.pdbx_description
1 polymer ?
#
loop_
_entity_poly.entity_id
_entity_poly.type
_entity_poly.pdbx_seq_one_letter_code
_entity_poly.pdbx_strand_id
1 'polypeptide(L)'
;RKRGHTGTAFARYGDSPERNGVPAKQFAVVAINDLELEASMAKYEPAVVDVSIAVDDTLVKGVESWAWYGRQPIWKPVKKDGFLLVTSDNSPTEVLAQTDKAERPYTLVTVPGGASFAGLWVFKDDHTDYRVLGALARIEPEWVRLDDVKALIKEQTKDESAVQSAQYGYDAATLRAVKAGEGTSGHEKLQFTKPGWTTMRPGIVIDARKPGERNPQYKKYTARTLRPVVNFDTCIKCTMCWLDCPDECF
;
A
#
# COMPACT_ATOMS: atom_id res chain seq x y z
N ARG A 1 -19.82 3.98 -14.25
CA ARG A 1 -21.16 4.53 -14.59
C ARG A 1 -21.25 5.08 -16.02
N LYS A 2 -20.35 5.96 -16.49
CA LYS A 2 -20.38 6.54 -17.87
C LYS A 2 -20.45 5.50 -19.02
N ARG A 3 -20.12 4.23 -18.75
CA ARG A 3 -20.18 3.11 -19.71
C ARG A 3 -21.07 1.93 -19.29
N GLY A 4 -22.05 2.15 -18.43
CA GLY A 4 -22.94 1.08 -17.97
C GLY A 4 -22.36 0.14 -16.90
N HIS A 5 -21.05 0.23 -16.60
CA HIS A 5 -20.46 -0.44 -15.44
C HIS A 5 -20.86 0.20 -14.12
N THR A 6 -20.94 -0.62 -13.09
CA THR A 6 -21.17 -0.21 -11.69
C THR A 6 -19.87 -0.37 -10.90
N GLY A 7 -19.81 0.21 -9.71
CA GLY A 7 -18.64 0.10 -8.87
C GLY A 7 -18.81 0.71 -7.49
N THR A 8 -17.96 0.29 -6.57
CA THR A 8 -17.91 0.76 -5.19
C THR A 8 -16.47 0.95 -4.74
N ALA A 9 -16.26 1.80 -3.74
CA ALA A 9 -14.99 1.96 -3.06
C ALA A 9 -15.22 1.94 -1.55
N PHE A 10 -14.33 1.28 -0.82
CA PHE A 10 -14.44 1.16 0.62
C PHE A 10 -13.07 0.98 1.27
N ALA A 11 -12.96 1.47 2.50
CA ALA A 11 -11.79 1.27 3.34
C ALA A 11 -11.84 -0.08 4.05
N ARG A 12 -10.68 -0.66 4.32
CA ARG A 12 -10.58 -1.79 5.22
C ARG A 12 -10.98 -1.37 6.63
N TYR A 13 -12.08 -1.91 7.13
CA TYR A 13 -12.60 -1.53 8.45
C TYR A 13 -11.58 -1.68 9.58
N GLY A 14 -10.74 -2.73 9.54
CA GLY A 14 -9.71 -2.99 10.55
C GLY A 14 -8.56 -1.98 10.59
N ASP A 15 -8.42 -1.13 9.56
CA ASP A 15 -7.42 -0.07 9.52
C ASP A 15 -7.99 1.26 10.05
N SER A 16 -9.30 1.30 10.35
CA SER A 16 -9.97 2.44 10.95
C SER A 16 -9.95 2.37 12.48
N PRO A 17 -9.73 3.50 13.17
CA PRO A 17 -9.34 4.81 12.63
C PRO A 17 -7.89 4.80 12.12
N GLU A 18 -7.67 5.44 10.97
CA GLU A 18 -6.36 5.53 10.33
C GLU A 18 -5.35 6.29 11.21
N ARG A 19 -4.06 6.05 10.96
CA ARG A 19 -2.95 6.65 11.72
C ARG A 19 -1.88 7.16 10.77
N ASN A 20 -1.27 8.30 11.08
CA ASN A 20 -0.16 8.82 10.31
C ASN A 20 1.00 7.81 10.31
N GLY A 21 1.51 7.50 9.12
CA GLY A 21 2.60 6.55 8.92
C GLY A 21 2.20 5.07 8.99
N VAL A 22 0.98 4.70 9.37
CA VAL A 22 0.56 3.28 9.35
C VAL A 22 -0.09 2.97 8.01
N PRO A 23 0.36 1.94 7.27
CA PRO A 23 -0.27 1.56 6.01
C PRO A 23 -1.74 1.20 6.20
N ALA A 24 -2.61 1.83 5.40
CA ALA A 24 -4.03 1.52 5.33
C ALA A 24 -4.38 0.99 3.94
N LYS A 25 -5.37 0.09 3.87
CA LYS A 25 -5.85 -0.49 2.61
C LYS A 25 -7.18 0.13 2.22
N GLN A 26 -7.24 0.57 0.97
CA GLN A 26 -8.44 1.03 0.29
C GLN A 26 -8.72 0.06 -0.86
N PHE A 27 -10.00 -0.23 -1.10
CA PHE A 27 -10.43 -1.12 -2.16
C PHE A 27 -11.39 -0.41 -3.09
N ALA A 28 -11.26 -0.70 -4.38
CA ALA A 28 -12.21 -0.32 -5.41
C ALA A 28 -12.61 -1.58 -6.18
N VAL A 29 -13.90 -1.74 -6.42
CA VAL A 29 -14.44 -2.81 -7.26
C VAL A 29 -15.23 -2.17 -8.38
N VAL A 30 -14.95 -2.59 -9.60
CA VAL A 30 -15.72 -2.24 -10.79
C VAL A 30 -16.29 -3.53 -11.34
N ALA A 31 -17.58 -3.54 -11.67
CA ALA A 31 -18.29 -4.73 -12.12
C ALA A 31 -19.17 -4.42 -13.34
N ILE A 32 -19.50 -5.45 -14.11
CA ILE A 32 -20.31 -5.30 -15.33
C ILE A 32 -21.74 -4.88 -14.96
N ASN A 33 -22.26 -5.39 -13.85
CA ASN A 33 -23.62 -5.15 -13.37
C ASN A 33 -23.70 -5.21 -11.84
N ASP A 34 -24.84 -4.83 -11.28
CA ASP A 34 -25.05 -4.76 -9.83
C ASP A 34 -25.01 -6.14 -9.15
N LEU A 35 -25.43 -7.21 -9.84
CA LEU A 35 -25.38 -8.57 -9.29
C LEU A 35 -23.95 -9.02 -8.99
N GLU A 36 -23.03 -8.79 -9.93
CA GLU A 36 -21.60 -9.07 -9.72
C GLU A 36 -20.99 -8.17 -8.64
N LEU A 37 -21.41 -6.90 -8.58
CA LEU A 37 -20.96 -5.97 -7.54
C LEU A 37 -21.40 -6.44 -6.15
N GLU A 38 -22.66 -6.81 -5.97
CA GLU A 38 -23.22 -7.28 -4.71
C GLU A 38 -22.51 -8.54 -4.21
N ALA A 39 -22.17 -9.46 -5.10
CA ALA A 39 -21.38 -10.65 -4.76
C ALA A 39 -19.97 -10.32 -4.21
N SER A 40 -19.44 -9.13 -4.55
CA SER A 40 -18.14 -8.64 -4.05
C SER A 40 -18.24 -7.88 -2.72
N MET A 41 -19.41 -7.31 -2.41
CA MET A 41 -19.60 -6.37 -1.28
C MET A 41 -19.63 -7.02 0.11
N ALA A 42 -19.77 -8.34 0.19
CA ALA A 42 -19.79 -9.08 1.47
C ALA A 42 -18.39 -9.37 2.05
N LYS A 43 -17.37 -8.58 1.70
CA LYS A 43 -15.96 -8.84 2.07
C LYS A 43 -15.31 -7.61 2.71
N TYR A 44 -14.72 -7.77 3.89
CA TYR A 44 -13.92 -6.73 4.56
C TYR A 44 -12.58 -6.46 3.87
N GLU A 45 -12.02 -7.49 3.22
CA GLU A 45 -10.77 -7.42 2.46
C GLU A 45 -10.86 -8.44 1.31
N PRO A 46 -10.74 -8.00 0.04
CA PRO A 46 -10.61 -8.89 -1.09
C PRO A 46 -9.38 -9.79 -0.96
N ALA A 47 -9.57 -11.11 -1.02
CA ALA A 47 -8.47 -12.07 -0.97
C ALA A 47 -7.66 -12.13 -2.28
N VAL A 48 -8.28 -11.73 -3.39
CA VAL A 48 -7.70 -11.74 -4.74
C VAL A 48 -8.08 -10.43 -5.43
N VAL A 49 -7.12 -9.76 -6.05
CA VAL A 49 -7.28 -8.51 -6.81
C VAL A 49 -6.56 -8.58 -8.14
N ASP A 50 -7.05 -7.82 -9.13
CA ASP A 50 -6.41 -7.66 -10.43
C ASP A 50 -5.16 -6.76 -10.33
N VAL A 51 -5.28 -5.68 -9.56
CA VAL A 51 -4.22 -4.70 -9.33
C VAL A 51 -4.07 -4.40 -7.84
N SER A 52 -2.84 -4.43 -7.33
CA SER A 52 -2.48 -3.84 -6.04
C SER A 52 -1.64 -2.58 -6.27
N ILE A 53 -1.96 -1.49 -5.58
CA ILE A 53 -1.34 -0.18 -5.77
C ILE A 53 -0.67 0.26 -4.48
N ALA A 54 0.61 0.66 -4.57
CA ALA A 54 1.36 1.28 -3.48
C ALA A 54 1.91 2.64 -3.92
N VAL A 55 1.53 3.69 -3.19
CA VAL A 55 1.95 5.09 -3.43
C VAL A 55 3.18 5.50 -2.59
N ASP A 56 3.96 4.48 -2.19
CA ASP A 56 5.23 4.55 -1.48
C ASP A 56 5.97 3.23 -1.76
N ASP A 57 7.15 3.31 -2.38
CA ASP A 57 7.92 2.13 -2.75
C ASP A 57 8.48 1.36 -1.57
N THR A 58 8.59 1.96 -0.38
CA THR A 58 9.06 1.26 0.81
C THR A 58 8.08 0.15 1.25
N LEU A 59 6.81 0.23 0.85
CA LEU A 59 5.79 -0.78 1.14
C LEU A 59 6.05 -2.13 0.46
N VAL A 60 6.92 -2.18 -0.56
CA VAL A 60 7.35 -3.44 -1.18
C VAL A 60 8.09 -4.35 -0.20
N LYS A 61 8.64 -3.77 0.88
CA LYS A 61 9.24 -4.48 2.03
C LYS A 61 8.19 -5.09 2.96
N GLY A 62 6.93 -5.11 2.56
CA GLY A 62 5.82 -5.73 3.27
C GLY A 62 5.17 -4.80 4.29
N VAL A 63 3.90 -5.05 4.56
CA VAL A 63 3.05 -4.23 5.41
C VAL A 63 2.51 -5.05 6.58
N GLU A 64 2.49 -4.44 7.77
CA GLU A 64 1.74 -4.92 8.93
C GLU A 64 0.74 -3.82 9.30
N SER A 65 -0.53 -4.04 8.96
CA SER A 65 -1.59 -3.07 9.20
C SER A 65 -2.00 -3.01 10.67
N TRP A 66 -1.94 -4.15 11.37
CA TRP A 66 -2.35 -4.23 12.77
C TRP A 66 -1.73 -5.40 13.51
N ALA A 67 -1.74 -5.33 14.83
CA ALA A 67 -1.24 -6.38 15.70
C ALA A 67 -1.87 -7.73 15.31
N TRP A 68 -1.09 -8.81 15.40
CA TRP A 68 -1.51 -10.19 15.08
C TRP A 68 -1.84 -10.50 13.61
N TYR A 69 -1.80 -9.52 12.68
CA TYR A 69 -1.88 -9.79 11.24
C TYR A 69 -0.56 -10.29 10.66
N GLY A 70 0.55 -9.93 11.32
CA GLY A 70 1.87 -10.19 10.81
C GLY A 70 2.19 -9.36 9.58
N ARG A 71 3.42 -9.49 9.11
CA ARG A 71 3.91 -8.82 7.91
C ARG A 71 3.44 -9.57 6.67
N GLN A 72 2.86 -8.85 5.71
CA GLN A 72 2.34 -9.41 4.46
C GLN A 72 2.95 -8.68 3.26
N PRO A 73 3.34 -9.40 2.18
CA PRO A 73 3.72 -8.78 0.92
C PRO A 73 2.54 -8.04 0.30
N ILE A 74 2.79 -6.90 -0.33
CA ILE A 74 1.75 -6.14 -1.06
C ILE A 74 1.29 -6.83 -2.35
N TRP A 75 2.11 -7.71 -2.95
CA TRP A 75 1.69 -8.53 -4.10
C TRP A 75 0.83 -9.73 -3.71
N LYS A 76 0.76 -10.09 -2.41
CA LYS A 76 0.04 -11.30 -1.96
C LYS A 76 -1.40 -11.42 -2.49
N PRO A 77 -2.24 -10.37 -2.47
CA PRO A 77 -3.59 -10.46 -3.00
C PRO A 77 -3.64 -10.44 -4.53
N VAL A 78 -2.56 -10.09 -5.23
CA VAL A 78 -2.56 -10.01 -6.70
C VAL A 78 -2.78 -11.41 -7.29
N LYS A 79 -3.75 -11.52 -8.20
CA LYS A 79 -4.04 -12.76 -8.94
C LYS A 79 -2.84 -13.18 -9.79
N LYS A 80 -2.83 -14.44 -10.24
CA LYS A 80 -1.84 -14.89 -11.21
C LYS A 80 -1.95 -14.02 -12.47
N ASP A 81 -0.81 -13.53 -12.95
CA ASP A 81 -0.68 -12.65 -14.12
C ASP A 81 -1.37 -11.27 -13.95
N GLY A 82 -1.70 -10.88 -12.71
CA GLY A 82 -2.18 -9.53 -12.37
C GLY A 82 -1.05 -8.50 -12.23
N PHE A 83 -1.34 -7.35 -11.65
CA PHE A 83 -0.44 -6.20 -11.59
C PHE A 83 -0.13 -5.75 -10.16
N LEU A 84 1.14 -5.46 -9.89
CA LEU A 84 1.59 -4.69 -8.74
C LEU A 84 2.07 -3.32 -9.23
N LEU A 85 1.34 -2.26 -8.93
CA LEU A 85 1.67 -0.88 -9.30
C LEU A 85 2.30 -0.16 -8.12
N VAL A 86 3.50 0.39 -8.30
CA VAL A 86 4.26 1.09 -7.27
C VAL A 86 4.73 2.44 -7.79
N THR A 87 4.62 3.49 -6.99
CA THR A 87 5.27 4.78 -7.28
C THR A 87 6.71 4.73 -6.80
N SER A 88 7.68 4.91 -7.69
CA SER A 88 9.09 4.91 -7.34
C SER A 88 9.92 5.69 -8.36
N ASP A 89 10.97 6.34 -7.88
CA ASP A 89 12.04 6.88 -8.74
C ASP A 89 13.13 5.83 -9.03
N ASN A 90 13.08 4.67 -8.36
CA ASN A 90 13.99 3.55 -8.61
C ASN A 90 13.54 2.74 -9.84
N SER A 91 14.47 2.03 -10.46
CA SER A 91 14.15 1.11 -11.55
C SER A 91 13.30 -0.08 -11.07
N PRO A 92 12.48 -0.71 -11.94
CA PRO A 92 11.72 -1.91 -11.59
C PRO A 92 12.57 -3.05 -11.00
N THR A 93 13.83 -3.16 -11.41
CA THR A 93 14.76 -4.17 -10.89
C THR A 93 15.17 -3.87 -9.46
N GLU A 94 15.45 -2.60 -9.12
CA GLU A 94 15.78 -2.17 -7.77
C GLU A 94 14.59 -2.30 -6.82
N VAL A 95 13.39 -1.94 -7.31
CA VAL A 95 12.13 -2.14 -6.56
C VAL A 95 11.94 -3.63 -6.28
N LEU A 96 12.03 -4.49 -7.31
CA LEU A 96 11.87 -5.94 -7.15
C LEU A 96 12.91 -6.55 -6.19
N ALA A 97 14.16 -6.07 -6.20
CA ALA A 97 15.19 -6.55 -5.29
C ALA A 97 14.83 -6.35 -3.81
N GLN A 98 13.94 -5.41 -3.52
CA GLN A 98 13.40 -5.12 -2.18
C GLN A 98 12.00 -5.70 -1.96
N THR A 99 11.40 -6.36 -2.95
CA THR A 99 10.08 -6.98 -2.86
C THR A 99 10.19 -8.43 -2.40
N ASP A 100 9.28 -8.90 -1.54
CA ASP A 100 9.25 -10.32 -1.16
C ASP A 100 9.21 -11.24 -2.38
N LYS A 101 9.86 -12.39 -2.26
CA LYS A 101 9.91 -13.44 -3.26
C LYS A 101 8.51 -13.81 -3.75
N ALA A 102 8.27 -13.65 -5.04
CA ALA A 102 7.02 -13.94 -5.69
C ALA A 102 6.67 -15.44 -5.63
N GLU A 103 5.46 -15.77 -5.20
CA GLU A 103 4.95 -17.15 -5.23
C GLU A 103 4.27 -17.51 -6.57
N ARG A 104 3.88 -16.49 -7.34
CA ARG A 104 3.19 -16.61 -8.63
C ARG A 104 3.64 -15.50 -9.57
N PRO A 105 3.53 -15.69 -10.90
CA PRO A 105 3.83 -14.62 -11.85
C PRO A 105 2.84 -13.45 -11.72
N TYR A 106 3.36 -12.25 -11.89
CA TYR A 106 2.63 -10.98 -11.97
C TYR A 106 3.48 -9.96 -12.74
N THR A 107 2.92 -8.79 -13.06
CA THR A 107 3.65 -7.68 -13.68
C THR A 107 3.88 -6.58 -12.65
N LEU A 108 5.15 -6.23 -12.41
CA LEU A 108 5.52 -5.04 -11.64
C LEU A 108 5.45 -3.82 -12.55
N VAL A 109 4.61 -2.87 -12.17
CA VAL A 109 4.42 -1.59 -12.83
C VAL A 109 5.03 -0.52 -11.95
N THR A 110 5.98 0.25 -12.46
CA THR A 110 6.51 1.41 -11.73
C THR A 110 6.12 2.72 -12.42
N VAL A 111 5.71 3.69 -11.62
CA VAL A 111 5.33 5.04 -12.05
C VAL A 111 6.25 6.03 -11.34
N PRO A 112 6.89 6.98 -12.05
CA PRO A 112 7.78 7.95 -11.41
C PRO A 112 7.08 8.75 -10.32
N GLY A 113 7.73 8.87 -9.16
CA GLY A 113 7.19 9.53 -7.96
C GLY A 113 7.68 8.92 -6.66
N GLY A 114 7.93 9.77 -5.67
CA GLY A 114 8.24 9.34 -4.30
C GLY A 114 7.00 9.01 -3.47
N ALA A 115 7.20 8.79 -2.17
CA ALA A 115 6.11 8.57 -1.23
C ALA A 115 5.18 9.79 -1.17
N SER A 116 3.94 9.62 -1.62
CA SER A 116 2.98 10.72 -1.78
C SER A 116 2.11 10.96 -0.54
N PHE A 117 1.78 9.91 0.22
CA PHE A 117 0.96 10.02 1.41
C PHE A 117 1.80 10.04 2.69
N ALA A 118 1.66 11.08 3.52
CA ALA A 118 2.38 11.22 4.78
C ALA A 118 1.46 11.17 6.03
N GLY A 119 0.17 10.89 5.86
CA GLY A 119 -0.78 10.71 6.96
C GLY A 119 -2.22 11.09 6.61
N LEU A 120 -3.13 10.87 7.56
CA LEU A 120 -4.58 11.10 7.44
C LEU A 120 -4.94 12.54 7.05
N TRP A 121 -4.05 13.50 7.35
CA TRP A 121 -4.27 14.93 7.14
C TRP A 121 -3.24 15.57 6.19
N VAL A 122 -2.34 14.79 5.61
CA VAL A 122 -1.24 15.31 4.78
C VAL A 122 -1.32 14.67 3.39
N PHE A 123 -2.13 15.30 2.55
CA PHE A 123 -2.13 15.10 1.11
C PHE A 123 -1.12 16.06 0.49
N LYS A 124 -0.08 15.52 -0.15
CA LYS A 124 1.00 16.34 -0.73
C LYS A 124 0.58 17.12 -1.97
N ASP A 125 -0.57 16.78 -2.55
CA ASP A 125 -1.08 17.35 -3.81
C ASP A 125 -0.02 17.34 -4.92
N ASP A 126 0.75 16.25 -4.99
CA ASP A 126 1.88 16.06 -5.90
C ASP A 126 1.49 15.33 -7.19
N HIS A 127 0.17 15.27 -7.46
CA HIS A 127 -0.44 14.62 -8.62
C HIS A 127 -0.14 13.12 -8.77
N THR A 128 0.28 12.46 -7.69
CA THR A 128 0.56 11.01 -7.70
C THR A 128 -0.67 10.18 -7.98
N ASP A 129 -1.82 10.56 -7.44
CA ASP A 129 -3.12 9.98 -7.75
C ASP A 129 -3.45 10.04 -9.25
N TYR A 130 -3.26 11.19 -9.90
CA TYR A 130 -3.49 11.34 -11.33
C TYR A 130 -2.51 10.50 -12.16
N ARG A 131 -1.22 10.47 -11.78
CA ARG A 131 -0.22 9.60 -12.44
C ARG A 131 -0.59 8.12 -12.31
N VAL A 132 -1.04 7.69 -11.13
CA VAL A 132 -1.51 6.31 -10.89
C VAL A 132 -2.74 5.99 -11.72
N LEU A 133 -3.72 6.89 -11.84
CA LEU A 133 -4.88 6.71 -12.72
C LEU A 133 -4.48 6.57 -14.20
N GLY A 134 -3.49 7.36 -14.63
CA GLY A 134 -2.89 7.23 -15.96
C GLY A 134 -2.26 5.86 -16.19
N ALA A 135 -1.45 5.39 -15.25
CA ALA A 135 -0.82 4.07 -15.32
C ALA A 135 -1.85 2.92 -15.26
N LEU A 136 -2.90 3.05 -14.44
CA LEU A 136 -4.03 2.12 -14.41
C LEU A 136 -4.70 2.02 -15.78
N ALA A 137 -4.91 3.15 -16.46
CA ALA A 137 -5.51 3.17 -17.78
C ALA A 137 -4.67 2.45 -18.85
N ARG A 138 -3.36 2.31 -18.62
CA ARG A 138 -2.46 1.54 -19.50
C ARG A 138 -2.54 0.04 -19.28
N ILE A 139 -2.74 -0.40 -18.04
CA ILE A 139 -2.72 -1.83 -17.69
C ILE A 139 -4.10 -2.49 -17.70
N GLU A 140 -5.17 -1.71 -17.45
CA GLU A 140 -6.56 -2.18 -17.44
C GLU A 140 -7.47 -1.28 -18.32
N PRO A 141 -7.18 -1.11 -19.63
CA PRO A 141 -7.89 -0.17 -20.52
C PRO A 141 -9.35 -0.53 -20.77
N GLU A 142 -9.76 -1.78 -20.51
CA GLU A 142 -11.15 -2.21 -20.63
C GLU A 142 -12.02 -1.55 -19.55
N TRP A 143 -11.49 -1.39 -18.35
CA TRP A 143 -12.18 -0.84 -17.18
C TRP A 143 -11.90 0.65 -16.98
N VAL A 144 -10.67 1.09 -17.26
CA VAL A 144 -10.20 2.46 -17.04
C VAL A 144 -9.60 2.99 -18.35
N ARG A 145 -10.31 3.85 -19.07
CA ARG A 145 -9.76 4.49 -20.28
C ARG A 145 -9.16 5.85 -19.97
N LEU A 146 -8.00 6.12 -20.58
CA LEU A 146 -7.27 7.37 -20.36
C LEU A 146 -8.10 8.61 -20.69
N ASP A 147 -8.89 8.58 -21.76
CA ASP A 147 -9.73 9.72 -22.14
C ASP A 147 -10.82 10.00 -21.10
N ASP A 148 -11.41 8.97 -20.51
CA ASP A 148 -12.41 9.15 -19.45
C ASP A 148 -11.78 9.68 -18.16
N VAL A 149 -10.57 9.18 -17.83
CA VAL A 149 -9.77 9.65 -16.70
C VAL A 149 -9.47 11.14 -16.86
N LYS A 150 -8.93 11.55 -18.01
CA LYS A 150 -8.64 12.96 -18.31
C LYS A 150 -9.88 13.83 -18.26
N ALA A 151 -10.99 13.36 -18.86
CA ALA A 151 -12.25 14.10 -18.84
C ALA A 151 -12.77 14.29 -17.41
N LEU A 152 -12.69 13.25 -16.57
CA LEU A 152 -13.10 13.31 -15.16
C LEU A 152 -12.19 14.26 -14.35
N ILE A 153 -10.87 14.18 -14.50
CA ILE A 153 -9.92 15.07 -13.83
C ILE A 153 -10.20 16.52 -14.21
N LYS A 154 -10.39 16.80 -15.50
CA LYS A 154 -10.71 18.15 -16.00
C LYS A 154 -12.03 18.67 -15.44
N GLU A 155 -13.06 17.81 -15.35
CA GLU A 155 -14.37 18.12 -14.79
C GLU A 155 -14.29 18.47 -13.29
N GLN A 156 -13.52 17.72 -12.52
CA GLN A 156 -13.42 17.86 -11.06
C GLN A 156 -12.48 18.99 -10.61
N THR A 157 -11.32 19.10 -11.24
CA THR A 157 -10.22 19.97 -10.78
C THR A 157 -10.17 21.29 -11.54
N LYS A 158 -10.61 21.31 -12.81
CA LYS A 158 -10.37 22.39 -13.78
C LYS A 158 -8.89 22.73 -13.98
N ASP A 159 -7.99 21.78 -13.67
CA ASP A 159 -6.55 21.94 -13.77
C ASP A 159 -5.98 21.10 -14.93
N GLU A 160 -5.43 21.79 -15.94
CA GLU A 160 -4.80 21.13 -17.08
C GLU A 160 -3.51 20.39 -16.70
N SER A 161 -2.81 20.81 -15.64
CA SER A 161 -1.58 20.16 -15.18
C SER A 161 -1.87 18.80 -14.52
N ALA A 162 -3.01 18.66 -13.82
CA ALA A 162 -3.52 17.38 -13.33
C ALA A 162 -3.86 16.43 -14.50
N VAL A 163 -4.48 16.94 -15.56
CA VAL A 163 -4.78 16.17 -16.79
C VAL A 163 -3.49 15.69 -17.47
N GLN A 164 -2.48 16.56 -17.56
CA GLN A 164 -1.16 16.21 -18.09
C GLN A 164 -0.45 15.18 -17.21
N SER A 165 -0.65 15.23 -15.89
CA SER A 165 -0.07 14.26 -14.95
C SER A 165 -0.63 12.86 -15.19
N ALA A 166 -1.92 12.73 -15.52
CA ALA A 166 -2.48 11.45 -15.95
C ALA A 166 -1.89 10.94 -17.28
N GLN A 167 -1.69 11.82 -18.26
CA GLN A 167 -0.99 11.44 -19.50
C GLN A 167 0.44 10.98 -19.21
N TYR A 168 1.18 11.73 -18.39
CA TYR A 168 2.54 11.40 -18.01
C TYR A 168 2.62 10.04 -17.31
N GLY A 169 1.72 9.76 -16.36
CA GLY A 169 1.66 8.46 -15.70
C GLY A 169 1.38 7.31 -16.66
N TYR A 170 0.54 7.52 -17.67
CA TYR A 170 0.30 6.54 -18.73
C TYR A 170 1.57 6.26 -19.55
N ASP A 171 2.26 7.31 -20.02
CA ASP A 171 3.42 7.17 -20.90
C ASP A 171 4.66 6.64 -20.15
N ALA A 172 4.92 7.19 -18.96
CA ALA A 172 6.11 6.91 -18.17
C ALA A 172 6.04 5.60 -17.36
N ALA A 173 4.87 4.97 -17.24
CA ALA A 173 4.75 3.68 -16.57
C ALA A 173 5.66 2.64 -17.22
N THR A 174 6.51 1.99 -16.43
CA THR A 174 7.35 0.89 -16.90
C THR A 174 6.82 -0.43 -16.38
N LEU A 175 6.75 -1.42 -17.27
CA LEU A 175 6.19 -2.74 -16.97
C LEU A 175 7.33 -3.77 -17.00
N ARG A 176 7.43 -4.57 -15.95
CA ARG A 176 8.38 -5.67 -15.84
C ARG A 176 7.65 -6.94 -15.42
N ALA A 177 7.70 -7.97 -16.26
CA ALA A 177 7.20 -9.29 -15.89
C ALA A 177 8.05 -9.85 -14.72
N VAL A 178 7.38 -10.40 -13.71
CA VAL A 178 8.00 -11.04 -12.55
C VAL A 178 7.64 -12.53 -12.57
N LYS A 179 8.65 -13.39 -12.56
CA LYS A 179 8.44 -14.84 -12.49
C LYS A 179 8.31 -15.29 -11.04
N ALA A 180 7.62 -16.41 -10.83
CA ALA A 180 7.65 -17.09 -9.54
C ALA A 180 9.11 -17.37 -9.13
N GLY A 181 9.45 -17.00 -7.91
CA GLY A 181 10.79 -17.15 -7.34
C GLY A 181 11.69 -15.92 -7.43
N GLU A 182 11.33 -14.88 -8.19
CA GLU A 182 12.04 -13.59 -8.20
C GLU A 182 11.70 -12.74 -6.97
N GLY A 183 12.58 -11.82 -6.58
CA GLY A 183 12.48 -11.00 -5.37
C GLY A 183 13.39 -11.49 -4.24
N THR A 184 13.21 -10.97 -3.03
CA THR A 184 14.05 -11.30 -1.86
C THR A 184 13.33 -12.17 -0.84
N SER A 185 14.09 -13.05 -0.17
CA SER A 185 13.64 -13.81 1.01
C SER A 185 14.26 -13.30 2.31
N GLY A 186 14.95 -12.16 2.28
CA GLY A 186 15.68 -11.60 3.42
C GLY A 186 14.81 -10.89 4.46
N HIS A 187 13.53 -10.68 4.19
CA HIS A 187 12.62 -10.07 5.15
C HIS A 187 12.21 -11.07 6.24
N GLU A 188 12.04 -10.55 7.44
CA GLU A 188 11.50 -11.31 8.56
C GLU A 188 10.08 -11.82 8.25
N LYS A 189 9.84 -13.11 8.52
CA LYS A 189 8.52 -13.71 8.45
C LYS A 189 7.82 -13.51 9.79
N LEU A 190 7.11 -12.40 9.93
CA LEU A 190 6.29 -12.13 11.11
C LEU A 190 4.89 -12.71 10.90
N GLN A 191 4.58 -13.83 11.56
CA GLN A 191 3.26 -14.48 11.54
C GLN A 191 2.89 -14.90 12.96
N PHE A 192 1.60 -14.86 13.28
CA PHE A 192 1.10 -15.17 14.61
C PHE A 192 0.01 -16.24 14.56
N THR A 193 0.01 -17.13 15.54
CA THR A 193 -1.10 -18.05 15.74
C THR A 193 -2.24 -17.28 16.41
N LYS A 194 -3.33 -17.09 15.68
CA LYS A 194 -4.52 -16.41 16.22
C LYS A 194 -5.26 -17.36 17.16
N PRO A 195 -5.63 -16.92 18.38
CA PRO A 195 -6.44 -17.75 19.26
C PRO A 195 -7.81 -18.01 18.59
N GLY A 196 -8.26 -19.25 18.60
CA GLY A 196 -9.63 -19.61 18.26
C GLY A 196 -10.60 -19.15 19.36
N TRP A 197 -11.89 -19.07 19.04
CA TRP A 197 -12.93 -18.60 19.97
C TRP A 197 -12.98 -19.39 21.29
N THR A 198 -12.61 -20.68 21.26
CA THR A 198 -12.53 -21.56 22.45
C THR A 198 -11.29 -21.32 23.32
N THR A 199 -10.26 -20.68 22.75
CA THR A 199 -8.97 -20.41 23.42
C THR A 199 -8.82 -18.95 23.84
N MET A 200 -9.73 -18.08 23.40
CA MET A 200 -9.78 -16.70 23.87
C MET A 200 -10.18 -16.67 25.34
N ARG A 201 -9.51 -15.82 26.12
CA ARG A 201 -9.84 -15.64 27.54
C ARG A 201 -11.24 -15.01 27.70
N PRO A 202 -11.97 -15.32 28.78
CA PRO A 202 -13.21 -14.62 29.11
C PRO A 202 -13.00 -13.10 29.08
N GLY A 203 -13.90 -12.39 28.39
CA GLY A 203 -13.79 -10.93 28.21
C GLY A 203 -12.69 -10.47 27.26
N ILE A 204 -12.03 -11.36 26.51
CA ILE A 204 -10.94 -11.03 25.56
C ILE A 204 -9.81 -10.26 26.26
N VAL A 205 -9.49 -10.65 27.50
CA VAL A 205 -8.44 -10.00 28.29
C VAL A 205 -7.08 -10.15 27.60
N ILE A 206 -6.34 -9.05 27.51
CA ILE A 206 -4.95 -8.99 27.02
C ILE A 206 -4.08 -8.49 28.18
N ASP A 207 -2.98 -9.19 28.47
CA ASP A 207 -2.10 -8.79 29.58
C ASP A 207 -1.35 -7.52 29.21
N ALA A 208 -1.31 -6.59 30.15
CA ALA A 208 -0.50 -5.38 30.01
C ALA A 208 0.98 -5.74 29.95
N ARG A 209 1.73 -5.03 29.09
CA ARG A 209 3.19 -5.12 29.05
C ARG A 209 3.76 -4.29 30.19
N LYS A 210 4.90 -4.72 30.75
CA LYS A 210 5.61 -3.91 31.74
C LYS A 210 6.28 -2.71 31.06
N PRO A 211 6.44 -1.58 31.76
CA PRO A 211 7.24 -0.47 31.24
C PRO A 211 8.63 -0.94 30.77
N GLY A 212 9.06 -0.48 29.60
CA GLY A 212 10.32 -0.89 28.96
C GLY A 212 10.28 -2.20 28.16
N GLU A 213 9.16 -2.95 28.17
CA GLU A 213 9.01 -4.13 27.33
C GLU A 213 8.41 -3.79 25.96
N ARG A 214 9.04 -4.28 24.88
CA ARG A 214 8.48 -4.19 23.53
C ARG A 214 7.24 -5.07 23.39
N ASN A 215 6.28 -4.61 22.61
CA ASN A 215 5.16 -5.44 22.14
C ASN A 215 5.67 -6.47 21.11
N PRO A 216 5.56 -7.78 21.37
CA PRO A 216 6.00 -8.79 20.42
C PRO A 216 5.02 -8.97 19.26
N GLN A 217 3.75 -8.61 19.43
CA GLN A 217 2.68 -8.83 18.44
C GLN A 217 2.38 -7.65 17.53
N TYR A 218 3.08 -6.53 17.69
CA TYR A 218 2.93 -5.37 16.81
C TYR A 218 4.27 -4.72 16.53
N LYS A 219 4.71 -4.74 15.27
CA LYS A 219 6.00 -4.22 14.81
C LYS A 219 5.77 -3.06 13.83
N LYS A 220 6.05 -1.83 14.28
CA LYS A 220 5.86 -0.63 13.46
C LYS A 220 6.98 -0.36 12.43
N TYR A 221 7.94 -1.27 12.26
CA TYR A 221 9.08 -0.99 11.40
C TYR A 221 8.74 -1.01 9.91
N THR A 222 7.66 -1.71 9.53
CA THR A 222 7.13 -1.81 8.16
C THR A 222 6.40 -0.54 7.71
N ALA A 223 6.13 0.38 8.64
CA ALA A 223 5.47 1.66 8.40
C ALA A 223 6.44 2.78 7.97
N ARG A 224 7.75 2.48 7.83
CA ARG A 224 8.77 3.51 7.61
C ARG A 224 9.03 3.78 6.13
N THR A 225 8.67 4.98 5.69
CA THR A 225 9.20 5.59 4.47
C THR A 225 10.66 6.05 4.65
N LEU A 226 10.97 6.61 5.81
CA LEU A 226 12.28 7.17 6.15
C LEU A 226 12.77 6.65 7.50
N ARG A 227 14.08 6.74 7.75
CA ARG A 227 14.68 6.47 9.07
C ARG A 227 15.72 7.53 9.41
N PRO A 228 15.87 7.93 10.68
CA PRO A 228 16.96 8.78 11.10
C PRO A 228 18.30 8.05 10.92
N VAL A 229 19.32 8.77 10.46
CA VAL A 229 20.72 8.32 10.42
C VAL A 229 21.53 9.31 11.25
N VAL A 230 22.13 8.84 12.34
CA VAL A 230 22.86 9.70 13.28
C VAL A 230 24.29 9.89 12.80
N ASN A 231 24.71 11.14 12.65
CA ASN A 231 26.12 11.49 12.51
C ASN A 231 26.73 11.64 13.92
N PHE A 232 27.53 10.65 14.33
CA PHE A 232 28.14 10.64 15.66
C PHE A 232 29.25 11.68 15.83
N ASP A 233 29.85 12.19 14.74
CA ASP A 233 30.89 13.22 14.81
C ASP A 233 30.32 14.58 15.26
N THR A 234 29.05 14.84 14.96
CA THR A 234 28.35 16.07 15.34
C THR A 234 27.43 15.89 16.55
N CYS A 235 27.27 14.66 17.05
CA CYS A 235 26.37 14.36 18.15
C CYS A 235 26.97 14.78 19.49
N ILE A 236 26.36 15.76 20.16
CA ILE A 236 26.77 16.22 21.49
C ILE A 236 26.26 15.36 22.65
N LYS A 237 25.63 14.21 22.34
CA LYS A 237 25.06 13.26 23.32
C LYS A 237 24.09 13.91 24.32
N CYS A 238 23.32 14.89 23.87
CA CYS A 238 22.38 15.61 24.74
C CYS A 238 21.20 14.75 25.22
N THR A 239 20.86 13.66 24.51
CA THR A 239 19.70 12.76 24.72
C THR A 239 18.33 13.29 24.31
N MET A 240 18.24 14.42 23.59
CA MET A 240 16.93 14.96 23.17
C MET A 240 16.20 13.99 22.22
N CYS A 241 16.92 13.35 21.29
CA CYS A 241 16.32 12.35 20.40
C CYS A 241 15.74 11.14 21.16
N TRP A 242 16.28 10.82 22.33
CA TRP A 242 15.77 9.74 23.18
C TRP A 242 14.52 10.20 23.95
N LEU A 243 14.56 11.39 24.56
CA LEU A 243 13.43 11.96 25.32
C LEU A 243 12.19 12.19 24.45
N ASP A 244 12.38 12.69 23.23
CA ASP A 244 11.27 13.10 22.36
C ASP A 244 10.75 11.97 21.47
N CYS A 245 11.29 10.74 21.58
CA CYS A 245 10.86 9.63 20.74
C CYS A 245 9.51 9.07 21.22
N PRO A 246 8.41 9.24 20.48
CA PRO A 246 7.08 8.80 20.93
C PRO A 246 6.94 7.27 20.94
N ASP A 247 7.84 6.56 20.28
CA ASP A 247 7.87 5.09 20.19
C ASP A 247 9.02 4.47 21.01
N GLU A 248 9.75 5.26 21.80
CA GLU A 248 10.85 4.80 22.68
C GLU A 248 11.88 3.90 21.94
N CYS A 249 12.27 4.32 20.73
CA CYS A 249 13.07 3.50 19.80
C CYS A 249 14.59 3.77 19.81
N PHE A 250 15.07 4.72 20.62
CA PHE A 250 16.49 5.08 20.73
C PHE A 250 17.20 4.38 21.88
#